data_AF-A0A9P9PHQ2-F1
#
_entry.id   AF-A0A9P9PHQ2-F1
#
_cell.length_a   1.000
_cell.length_b   1.000
_cell.length_c   1.000
_cell.angle_alpha   90.00
_cell.angle_beta   90.00
_cell.angle_gamma   90.00
#
_symmetry.space_group_name_H-M   'P 1'
#
loop_
_entity.id
_entity.type
_entity.pdbx_description
1 polymer ?
#
loop_
_entity_poly.entity_id
_entity_poly.type
_entity_poly.pdbx_seq_one_letter_code
_entity_poly.pdbx_strand_id
1 'polypeptide(L)'
;MTQGPLERFEGNAGSQESHSSQPDQISSENNERQEGSVENPRPPSTPFDYAKFGIATALAGTVNHRSQALNILMVDFDSNSSIAQELLAAYQCLISPSFPTFVFRNANEFHSPQDLIDVVREEKYWAAIYVTSGASQRLSAAIPGNSSIYKPNSALAYVWNQIRYPATTGAVVVPSLLQIISATQTAYHMANGQRDLRLLSTFSSGEAPAAAVKAFLNPVGATPIKIRPAA
;
A
#
# COMPACT_ATOMS: atom_id res chain seq x y z
N MET A 1 -7.75 -79.40 -5.10
CA MET A 1 -8.52 -79.97 -3.97
C MET A 1 -7.53 -80.69 -3.07
N THR A 2 -7.35 -80.22 -1.84
CA THR A 2 -7.27 -80.97 -0.56
C THR A 2 -6.80 -79.99 0.51
N GLN A 3 -7.60 -79.83 1.57
CA GLN A 3 -7.38 -78.98 2.74
C GLN A 3 -6.62 -79.72 3.85
N GLY A 4 -5.94 -78.94 4.71
CA GLY A 4 -5.85 -79.14 6.18
C GLY A 4 -4.44 -79.27 6.76
N PRO A 5 -4.21 -79.02 8.08
CA PRO A 5 -5.08 -78.40 9.09
C PRO A 5 -4.40 -77.32 9.98
N LEU A 6 -5.24 -76.67 10.80
CA LEU A 6 -4.93 -75.78 11.93
C LEU A 6 -4.40 -76.56 13.14
N GLU A 7 -3.49 -75.96 13.92
CA GLU A 7 -3.35 -76.26 15.36
C GLU A 7 -3.31 -74.97 16.19
N ARG A 8 -3.98 -75.07 17.34
CA ARG A 8 -4.30 -74.06 18.35
C ARG A 8 -4.00 -74.73 19.69
N PHE A 9 -3.24 -74.08 20.57
CA PHE A 9 -3.18 -74.32 22.02
C PHE A 9 -2.95 -72.92 22.64
N GLU A 10 -3.91 -72.33 23.36
CA GLU A 10 -4.18 -72.51 24.80
C GLU A 10 -2.90 -72.29 25.64
N GLY A 11 -2.82 -71.43 26.64
CA GLY A 11 -3.82 -70.85 27.53
C GLY A 11 -3.27 -70.88 28.96
N ASN A 12 -3.88 -70.12 29.86
CA ASN A 12 -3.68 -70.09 31.33
C ASN A 12 -2.57 -69.14 31.83
N ALA A 13 -2.83 -67.98 32.46
CA ALA A 13 -3.82 -67.48 33.42
C ALA A 13 -3.45 -67.66 34.90
N GLY A 14 -3.54 -66.53 35.62
CA GLY A 14 -3.87 -66.39 37.04
C GLY A 14 -2.69 -66.04 37.95
N SER A 15 -2.80 -65.13 38.92
CA SER A 15 -3.85 -64.20 39.36
C SER A 15 -3.28 -63.32 40.48
N GLN A 16 -3.67 -62.04 40.47
CA GLN A 16 -4.08 -61.12 41.56
C GLN A 16 -3.26 -61.07 42.89
N GLU A 17 -3.05 -59.92 43.56
CA GLU A 17 -4.02 -58.98 44.16
C GLU A 17 -3.25 -57.70 44.60
N SER A 18 -3.68 -56.50 44.21
CA SER A 18 -4.56 -55.55 44.95
C SER A 18 -3.84 -54.60 45.93
N HIS A 19 -3.97 -53.29 45.69
CA HIS A 19 -4.09 -52.14 46.62
C HIS A 19 -4.15 -50.88 45.72
N SER A 20 -5.33 -50.32 45.44
CA SER A 20 -6.12 -49.37 46.24
C SER A 20 -5.84 -47.90 45.88
N SER A 21 -6.90 -47.28 45.35
CA SER A 21 -7.28 -45.85 45.47
C SER A 21 -6.51 -44.78 44.69
N GLN A 22 -7.19 -44.29 43.64
CA GLN A 22 -7.73 -42.91 43.52
C GLN A 22 -7.37 -42.24 42.17
N PRO A 23 -8.33 -41.54 41.52
CA PRO A 23 -8.16 -41.00 40.18
C PRO A 23 -7.61 -39.58 40.26
N ASP A 24 -6.40 -39.36 39.72
CA ASP A 24 -5.94 -37.99 39.52
C ASP A 24 -6.66 -37.39 38.33
N GLN A 25 -7.62 -36.56 38.69
CA GLN A 25 -8.32 -35.64 37.83
C GLN A 25 -7.32 -34.68 37.22
N ILE A 26 -7.34 -34.64 35.89
CA ILE A 26 -6.89 -33.48 35.14
C ILE A 26 -7.86 -32.34 35.47
N SER A 27 -7.45 -31.44 36.37
CA SER A 27 -8.06 -30.13 36.54
C SER A 27 -7.09 -29.17 37.22
N SER A 28 -6.80 -28.09 36.47
CA SER A 28 -6.69 -26.72 36.96
C SER A 28 -5.44 -26.36 37.77
N GLU A 29 -4.40 -25.87 37.09
CA GLU A 29 -3.74 -24.60 37.46
C GLU A 29 -2.80 -24.13 36.34
N ASN A 30 -2.65 -22.81 36.23
CA ASN A 30 -1.89 -22.05 35.22
C ASN A 30 -2.57 -21.83 33.87
N ASN A 31 -3.75 -21.18 33.91
CA ASN A 31 -4.16 -20.29 32.83
C ASN A 31 -4.33 -18.86 33.39
N GLU A 32 -3.21 -18.20 33.69
CA GLU A 32 -3.17 -16.74 33.79
C GLU A 32 -1.95 -16.19 33.04
N ARG A 33 -2.27 -15.46 31.98
CA ARG A 33 -1.53 -14.30 31.43
C ARG A 33 -0.09 -14.53 31.00
N GLN A 34 0.07 -14.90 29.73
CA GLN A 34 1.01 -14.21 28.85
C GLN A 34 0.29 -13.79 27.58
N GLU A 35 -0.45 -12.67 27.66
CA GLU A 35 -0.62 -11.79 26.51
C GLU A 35 0.77 -11.22 26.19
N GLY A 36 1.56 -11.98 25.45
CA GLY A 36 2.73 -11.45 24.76
C GLY A 36 2.22 -10.41 23.78
N SER A 37 2.25 -9.13 24.21
CA SER A 37 2.02 -8.00 23.34
C SER A 37 2.91 -8.17 22.12
N VAL A 38 2.31 -8.46 20.96
CA VAL A 38 2.96 -8.28 19.68
C VAL A 38 3.16 -6.76 19.58
N GLU A 39 4.30 -6.29 20.09
CA GLU A 39 4.71 -4.91 19.95
C GLU A 39 4.92 -4.69 18.45
N ASN A 40 3.89 -4.11 17.80
CA ASN A 40 4.05 -3.55 16.48
C ASN A 40 5.30 -2.66 16.52
N PRO A 41 6.27 -2.85 15.62
CA PRO A 41 7.49 -2.07 15.65
C PRO A 41 7.13 -0.59 15.67
N ARG A 42 7.53 0.08 16.76
CA ARG A 42 7.25 1.49 16.96
C ARG A 42 7.78 2.25 15.74
N PRO A 43 6.96 3.09 15.08
CA PRO A 43 7.45 3.90 13.97
C PRO A 43 8.64 4.74 14.47
N PRO A 44 9.68 4.95 13.64
CA PRO A 44 10.87 5.66 14.05
C PRO A 44 10.49 7.02 14.64
N SER A 45 11.01 7.30 15.83
CA SER A 45 10.71 8.50 16.64
C SER A 45 11.34 9.78 16.10
N THR A 46 12.06 9.70 14.99
CA THR A 46 12.67 10.84 14.32
C THR A 46 12.06 10.95 12.92
N PRO A 47 11.62 12.15 12.49
CA PRO A 47 11.38 12.41 11.08
C PRO A 47 12.60 11.94 10.30
N PHE A 48 12.39 11.07 9.30
CA PHE A 48 13.48 10.71 8.40
C PHE A 48 14.04 11.98 7.78
N ASP A 49 15.34 12.22 7.96
CA ASP A 49 16.03 13.37 7.40
C ASP A 49 16.28 13.13 5.91
N TYR A 50 15.26 13.43 5.09
CA TYR A 50 15.27 13.26 3.63
C TYR A 50 16.25 14.20 2.92
N ALA A 51 16.77 15.23 3.61
CA ALA A 51 17.81 16.10 3.04
C ALA A 51 19.15 15.34 2.87
N LYS A 52 19.35 14.24 3.60
CA LYS A 52 20.58 13.44 3.57
C LYS A 52 20.70 12.50 2.37
N PHE A 53 19.61 12.25 1.63
CA PHE A 53 19.56 11.32 0.50
C PHE A 53 19.54 11.99 -0.88
N GLY A 54 19.88 13.29 -0.97
CA GLY A 54 20.25 13.89 -2.25
C GLY A 54 19.12 14.00 -3.27
N ILE A 55 17.91 14.38 -2.86
CA ILE A 55 16.90 14.93 -3.78
C ILE A 55 17.34 16.34 -4.20
N ALA A 56 18.30 16.40 -5.12
CA ALA A 56 18.66 17.64 -5.79
C ALA A 56 17.57 17.97 -6.82
N THR A 57 16.67 18.89 -6.46
CA THR A 57 15.72 19.50 -7.39
C THR A 57 16.49 20.30 -8.45
N ALA A 58 16.72 19.71 -9.62
CA ALA A 58 17.26 20.40 -10.78
C ALA A 58 16.14 20.72 -11.78
N LEU A 59 15.33 21.73 -11.45
CA LEU A 59 14.61 22.53 -12.45
C LEU A 59 14.83 23.99 -12.09
N ALA A 60 15.93 24.57 -12.57
CA ALA A 60 16.18 26.00 -12.53
C ALA A 60 15.26 26.71 -13.55
N GLY A 61 13.97 26.75 -13.24
CA GLY A 61 13.00 27.69 -13.81
C GLY A 61 12.71 28.77 -12.77
N THR A 62 12.49 30.01 -13.22
CA THR A 62 12.19 31.19 -12.39
C THR A 62 11.38 30.86 -11.13
N VAL A 63 11.90 31.22 -9.95
CA VAL A 63 11.25 30.98 -8.66
C VAL A 63 9.94 31.76 -8.59
N ASN A 64 8.84 31.10 -8.95
CA ASN A 64 7.51 31.66 -8.85
C ASN A 64 6.98 31.42 -7.43
N HIS A 65 7.20 32.38 -6.53
CA HIS A 65 6.72 32.36 -5.13
C HIS A 65 5.19 32.27 -4.96
N ARG A 66 4.44 32.19 -6.08
CA ARG A 66 2.97 32.12 -6.12
C ARG A 66 2.42 30.72 -6.36
N SER A 67 3.26 29.71 -6.60
CA SER A 67 2.78 28.34 -6.86
C SER A 67 2.00 27.76 -5.68
N GLN A 68 2.36 28.09 -4.44
CA GLN A 68 1.62 27.68 -3.24
C GLN A 68 0.15 28.16 -3.20
N ALA A 69 -0.21 29.20 -3.98
CA ALA A 69 -1.61 29.64 -4.10
C ALA A 69 -2.44 28.72 -5.02
N LEU A 70 -1.79 27.78 -5.72
CA LEU A 70 -2.46 26.76 -6.53
C LEU A 70 -2.83 25.60 -5.61
N ASN A 71 -4.10 25.54 -5.21
CA ASN A 71 -4.61 24.44 -4.40
C ASN A 71 -4.94 23.23 -5.29
N ILE A 72 -4.36 22.09 -4.97
CA ILE A 72 -4.62 20.79 -5.59
C ILE A 72 -5.30 19.91 -4.54
N LEU A 73 -6.47 19.37 -4.86
CA LEU A 73 -7.20 18.48 -3.97
C LEU A 73 -6.54 17.10 -3.92
N MET A 74 -6.40 16.52 -2.73
CA MET A 74 -5.99 15.13 -2.53
C MET A 74 -7.03 14.35 -1.75
N VAL A 75 -7.41 13.18 -2.27
CA VAL A 75 -8.39 12.28 -1.64
C VAL A 75 -7.89 10.83 -1.68
N ASP A 76 -8.11 10.10 -0.61
CA ASP A 76 -7.78 8.67 -0.53
C ASP A 76 -9.07 7.83 -0.53
N PHE A 77 -9.42 7.22 -1.67
CA PHE A 77 -10.55 6.29 -1.74
C PHE A 77 -10.16 4.84 -1.38
N ASP A 78 -8.91 4.61 -0.99
CA ASP A 78 -8.40 3.30 -0.61
C ASP A 78 -8.38 3.19 0.92
N SER A 79 -9.12 2.23 1.48
CA SER A 79 -9.16 2.06 2.93
C SER A 79 -7.83 1.51 3.44
N ASN A 80 -7.27 2.11 4.49
CA ASN A 80 -5.96 1.75 5.07
C ASN A 80 -4.82 1.70 4.03
N SER A 81 -4.74 2.75 3.21
CA SER A 81 -3.86 2.83 2.05
C SER A 81 -2.38 3.09 2.41
N SER A 82 -1.50 2.14 2.09
CA SER A 82 -0.06 2.40 2.13
C SER A 82 0.34 3.41 1.06
N ILE A 83 -0.33 3.40 -0.09
CA ILE A 83 -0.03 4.35 -1.18
C ILE A 83 -0.36 5.80 -0.77
N ALA A 84 -1.45 6.03 -0.04
CA ALA A 84 -1.81 7.36 0.45
C ALA A 84 -0.81 7.88 1.49
N GLN A 85 -0.31 7.00 2.37
CA GLN A 85 0.74 7.33 3.32
C GLN A 85 2.01 7.81 2.61
N GLU A 86 2.45 7.09 1.58
CA GLU A 86 3.64 7.46 0.82
C GLU A 86 3.42 8.71 -0.04
N LEU A 87 2.19 8.94 -0.52
CA LEU A 87 1.81 10.16 -1.22
C LEU A 87 1.87 11.38 -0.29
N LEU A 88 1.45 11.23 0.97
CA LEU A 88 1.62 12.25 2.01
C LEU A 88 3.10 12.49 2.35
N ALA A 89 3.90 11.43 2.51
CA ALA A 89 5.34 11.54 2.78
C ALA A 89 6.08 12.25 1.62
N ALA A 90 5.72 11.91 0.38
CA ALA A 90 6.23 12.59 -0.82
C ALA A 90 5.86 14.08 -0.84
N TYR A 91 4.60 14.43 -0.51
CA TYR A 91 4.22 15.83 -0.39
C TYR A 91 5.07 16.57 0.64
N GLN A 92 5.26 16.00 1.83
CA GLN A 92 6.06 16.61 2.90
C GLN A 92 7.49 16.94 2.46
N CYS A 93 8.08 16.14 1.56
CA CYS A 93 9.41 16.40 0.99
C CYS A 93 9.43 17.50 -0.08
N LEU A 94 8.28 17.78 -0.71
CA LEU A 94 8.15 18.73 -1.83
C LEU A 94 7.61 20.10 -1.41
N ILE A 95 7.07 20.23 -0.19
CA ILE A 95 6.53 21.48 0.34
C ILE A 95 7.60 22.57 0.21
N SER A 96 7.28 23.58 -0.58
CA SER A 96 8.10 24.78 -0.77
C SER A 96 7.22 25.92 -1.31
N PRO A 97 7.64 27.19 -1.19
CA PRO A 97 6.89 28.32 -1.76
C PRO A 97 6.63 28.23 -3.28
N SER A 98 7.48 27.47 -3.98
CA SER A 98 7.41 27.23 -5.43
C SER A 98 6.63 25.97 -5.81
N PHE A 99 6.09 25.22 -4.86
CA PHE A 99 5.28 24.03 -5.10
C PHE A 99 3.79 24.29 -4.76
N PRO A 100 2.84 23.74 -5.53
CA PRO A 100 1.41 23.82 -5.20
C PRO A 100 1.07 23.29 -3.82
N THR A 101 0.03 23.86 -3.21
CA THR A 101 -0.50 23.36 -1.94
C THR A 101 -1.41 22.18 -2.20
N PHE A 102 -1.11 21.02 -1.62
CA PHE A 102 -1.99 19.85 -1.66
C PHE A 102 -2.92 19.88 -0.44
N VAL A 103 -4.22 19.92 -0.71
CA VAL A 103 -5.29 19.99 0.30
C VAL A 103 -5.87 18.60 0.47
N PHE A 104 -5.61 17.98 1.61
CA PHE A 104 -6.09 16.63 1.93
C PHE A 104 -7.52 16.69 2.45
N ARG A 105 -8.41 15.87 1.88
CA ARG A 105 -9.81 15.78 2.28
C ARG A 105 -10.23 14.34 2.46
N ASN A 106 -11.22 14.12 3.32
CA ASN A 106 -11.71 12.78 3.59
C ASN A 106 -12.54 12.29 2.40
N ALA A 107 -12.36 11.03 2.00
CA ALA A 107 -13.17 10.45 0.93
C ALA A 107 -14.68 10.46 1.23
N ASN A 108 -15.10 10.45 2.49
CA ASN A 108 -16.51 10.55 2.88
C ASN A 108 -17.16 11.89 2.51
N GLU A 109 -16.37 12.92 2.17
CA GLU A 109 -16.88 14.19 1.62
C GLU A 109 -17.29 14.06 0.14
N PHE A 110 -16.96 12.94 -0.51
CA PHE A 110 -17.19 12.68 -1.93
C PHE A 110 -17.87 11.31 -2.11
N HIS A 111 -19.02 11.29 -2.77
CA HIS A 111 -19.72 10.04 -3.10
C HIS A 111 -18.96 9.21 -4.14
N SER A 112 -18.22 9.86 -5.04
CA SER A 112 -17.45 9.17 -6.07
C SER A 112 -16.29 10.01 -6.63
N PRO A 113 -15.36 9.40 -7.40
CA PRO A 113 -14.34 10.15 -8.14
C PRO A 113 -14.90 11.17 -9.13
N GLN A 114 -16.17 11.04 -9.56
CA GLN A 114 -16.83 12.03 -10.41
C GLN A 114 -16.97 13.38 -9.71
N ASP A 115 -17.18 13.39 -8.39
CA ASP A 115 -17.28 14.63 -7.62
C ASP A 115 -15.96 15.42 -7.67
N LEU A 116 -14.82 14.73 -7.78
CA LEU A 116 -13.51 15.37 -7.94
C LEU A 116 -13.38 16.08 -9.29
N ILE A 117 -14.00 15.54 -10.34
CA ILE A 117 -14.07 16.18 -11.65
C ILE A 117 -14.91 17.46 -11.55
N ASP A 118 -16.04 17.40 -10.85
CA ASP A 118 -16.96 18.52 -10.74
C ASP A 118 -16.36 19.66 -9.90
N VAL A 119 -15.71 19.38 -8.76
CA VAL A 119 -15.04 20.44 -7.97
C VAL A 119 -13.87 21.10 -8.70
N VAL A 120 -13.15 20.37 -9.56
CA VAL A 120 -12.10 20.96 -10.42
C VAL A 120 -12.74 21.77 -11.56
N ARG A 121 -13.88 21.32 -12.10
CA ARG A 121 -14.64 22.06 -13.12
C ARG A 121 -15.22 23.37 -12.55
N GLU A 122 -15.70 23.34 -11.32
CA GLU A 122 -16.24 24.47 -10.54
C GLU A 122 -15.16 25.40 -9.95
N GLU A 123 -13.87 25.17 -10.26
CA GLU A 123 -12.74 26.02 -9.82
C GLU A 123 -12.48 26.08 -8.31
N LYS A 124 -13.03 25.13 -7.53
CA LYS A 124 -12.66 25.02 -6.11
C LYS A 124 -11.20 24.62 -5.94
N TYR A 125 -10.66 23.90 -6.94
CA TYR A 125 -9.26 23.46 -7.00
C TYR A 125 -8.73 23.53 -8.43
N TRP A 126 -7.41 23.71 -8.58
CA TRP A 126 -6.74 23.72 -9.89
C TRP A 126 -6.67 22.32 -10.52
N ALA A 127 -6.56 21.31 -9.67
CA ALA A 127 -6.52 19.91 -10.02
C ALA A 127 -6.94 19.06 -8.82
N ALA A 128 -7.12 17.76 -9.04
CA ALA A 128 -7.25 16.77 -8.00
C ALA A 128 -6.30 15.60 -8.27
N ILE A 129 -5.78 14.97 -7.24
CA ILE A 129 -5.13 13.66 -7.28
C ILE A 129 -5.82 12.77 -6.26
N TYR A 130 -6.00 11.49 -6.57
CA TYR A 130 -6.58 10.56 -5.62
C TYR A 130 -6.01 9.17 -5.75
N VAL A 131 -5.97 8.48 -4.61
CA VAL A 131 -5.71 7.04 -4.58
C VAL A 131 -7.01 6.33 -4.94
N THR A 132 -6.92 5.40 -5.89
CA THR A 132 -8.09 4.64 -6.31
C THR A 132 -8.40 3.52 -5.31
N SER A 133 -9.68 3.20 -5.14
CA SER A 133 -10.11 2.15 -4.20
C SER A 133 -9.40 0.81 -4.47
N GLY A 134 -8.88 0.17 -3.41
CA GLY A 134 -8.20 -1.12 -3.45
C GLY A 134 -6.80 -1.11 -4.08
N ALA A 135 -6.21 0.07 -4.34
CA ALA A 135 -4.90 0.18 -4.98
C ALA A 135 -3.80 -0.52 -4.16
N SER A 136 -3.75 -0.28 -2.85
CA SER A 136 -2.77 -0.85 -1.92
C SER A 136 -2.94 -2.37 -1.81
N GLN A 137 -4.18 -2.85 -1.77
CA GLN A 137 -4.48 -4.29 -1.77
C GLN A 137 -4.04 -4.97 -3.08
N ARG A 138 -4.31 -4.35 -4.23
CA ARG A 138 -3.88 -4.90 -5.53
C ARG A 138 -2.36 -4.98 -5.62
N LEU A 139 -1.66 -3.97 -5.11
CA LEU A 139 -0.20 -3.93 -5.09
C LEU A 139 0.38 -4.98 -4.13
N SER A 140 -0.14 -5.07 -2.91
CA SER A 140 0.33 -6.03 -1.90
C SER A 140 0.07 -7.48 -2.30
N ALA A 141 -0.94 -7.75 -3.12
CA ALA A 141 -1.16 -9.07 -3.72
C ALA A 141 -0.23 -9.35 -4.91
N ALA A 142 0.17 -8.34 -5.68
CA ALA A 142 0.98 -8.51 -6.88
C ALA A 142 2.45 -8.84 -6.56
N ILE A 143 3.02 -8.18 -5.55
CA ILE A 143 4.43 -8.36 -5.14
C ILE A 143 4.76 -9.83 -4.79
N PRO A 144 3.98 -10.55 -3.96
CA PRO A 144 4.21 -11.98 -3.71
C PRO A 144 3.76 -12.90 -4.87
N GLY A 145 3.35 -12.35 -6.01
CA GLY A 145 2.94 -13.13 -7.18
C GLY A 145 1.49 -13.66 -7.14
N ASN A 146 0.69 -13.24 -6.16
CA ASN A 146 -0.71 -13.67 -6.01
C ASN A 146 -1.67 -12.96 -6.99
N SER A 147 -1.18 -12.02 -7.79
CA SER A 147 -1.94 -11.32 -8.82
C SER A 147 -1.09 -11.04 -10.05
N SER A 148 -1.58 -11.43 -11.23
CA SER A 148 -0.94 -11.19 -12.53
C SER A 148 -1.45 -9.93 -13.25
N ILE A 149 -2.49 -9.29 -12.72
CA ILE A 149 -3.24 -8.22 -13.40
C ILE A 149 -2.92 -6.81 -12.89
N TYR A 150 -1.93 -6.66 -12.00
CA TYR A 150 -1.59 -5.37 -11.43
C TYR A 150 -1.12 -4.38 -12.51
N LYS A 151 -1.73 -3.20 -12.51
CA LYS A 151 -1.39 -2.09 -13.41
C LYS A 151 -0.94 -0.91 -12.55
N PRO A 152 0.34 -0.50 -12.60
CA PRO A 152 0.85 0.62 -11.80
C PRO A 152 0.02 1.90 -11.95
N ASN A 153 -0.37 2.23 -13.18
CA ASN A 153 -1.17 3.42 -13.49
C ASN A 153 -2.60 3.38 -12.92
N SER A 154 -3.04 2.25 -12.37
CA SER A 154 -4.32 2.13 -11.66
C SER A 154 -4.20 2.37 -10.16
N ALA A 155 -3.04 2.80 -9.64
CA ALA A 155 -2.88 3.14 -8.24
C ALA A 155 -3.48 4.51 -7.93
N LEU A 156 -3.02 5.53 -8.67
CA LEU A 156 -3.46 6.90 -8.56
C LEU A 156 -4.27 7.31 -9.80
N ALA A 157 -5.05 8.37 -9.67
CA ALA A 157 -5.55 9.12 -10.79
C ALA A 157 -5.50 10.60 -10.49
N TYR A 158 -5.35 11.42 -11.52
CA TYR A 158 -5.32 12.88 -11.36
C TYR A 158 -6.16 13.57 -12.42
N VAL A 159 -6.86 14.61 -11.98
CA VAL A 159 -7.82 15.38 -12.76
C VAL A 159 -7.33 16.80 -12.91
N TRP A 160 -7.42 17.37 -14.11
CA TRP A 160 -7.18 18.80 -14.31
C TRP A 160 -8.04 19.37 -15.44
N ASN A 161 -8.24 20.69 -15.42
CA ASN A 161 -8.92 21.41 -16.47
C ASN A 161 -7.92 21.98 -17.49
N GLN A 162 -7.88 21.42 -18.70
CA GLN A 162 -6.93 21.87 -19.73
C GLN A 162 -7.37 23.13 -20.47
N ILE A 163 -8.67 23.46 -20.47
CA ILE A 163 -9.19 24.58 -21.25
C ILE A 163 -8.92 25.89 -20.52
N ARG A 164 -8.93 25.84 -19.19
CA ARG A 164 -8.85 27.02 -18.36
C ARG A 164 -7.41 27.21 -17.85
N TYR A 165 -6.86 28.38 -18.14
CA TYR A 165 -5.47 28.75 -17.85
C TYR A 165 -4.43 27.74 -18.39
N PRO A 166 -4.45 27.41 -19.69
CA PRO A 166 -3.60 26.36 -20.27
C PRO A 166 -2.11 26.60 -20.02
N ALA A 167 -1.67 27.86 -19.97
CA ALA A 167 -0.30 28.23 -19.63
C ALA A 167 0.08 27.80 -18.21
N THR A 168 -0.69 28.21 -17.19
CA THR A 168 -0.43 27.85 -15.79
C THR A 168 -0.56 26.34 -15.57
N THR A 169 -1.61 25.74 -16.14
CA THR A 169 -1.87 24.31 -16.01
C THR A 169 -0.75 23.47 -16.64
N GLY A 170 -0.27 23.85 -17.83
CA GLY A 170 0.82 23.16 -18.51
C GLY A 170 2.20 23.41 -17.90
N ALA A 171 2.45 24.61 -17.38
CA ALA A 171 3.77 24.99 -16.86
C ALA A 171 3.97 24.65 -15.37
N VAL A 172 2.89 24.57 -14.59
CA VAL A 172 2.99 24.38 -13.13
C VAL A 172 2.16 23.18 -12.67
N VAL A 173 0.85 23.17 -12.90
CA VAL A 173 -0.06 22.18 -12.28
C VAL A 173 0.26 20.75 -12.70
N VAL A 174 0.31 20.47 -14.01
CA VAL A 174 0.59 19.12 -14.51
C VAL A 174 2.02 18.67 -14.15
N PRO A 175 3.07 19.48 -14.34
CA PRO A 175 4.40 19.14 -13.85
C PRO A 175 4.46 18.82 -12.36
N SER A 176 3.79 19.59 -11.50
CA SER A 176 3.75 19.32 -10.06
C SER A 176 3.03 18.01 -9.70
N LEU A 177 1.96 17.67 -10.43
CA LEU A 177 1.29 16.37 -10.28
C LEU A 177 2.23 15.22 -10.65
N LEU A 178 2.96 15.34 -11.76
CA LEU A 178 3.95 14.32 -12.17
C LEU A 178 5.10 14.21 -11.16
N GLN A 179 5.55 15.34 -10.62
CA GLN A 179 6.61 15.39 -9.60
C GLN A 179 6.19 14.68 -8.32
N ILE A 180 4.99 14.93 -7.80
CA ILE A 180 4.51 14.23 -6.59
C ILE A 180 4.27 12.74 -6.84
N ILE A 181 3.79 12.34 -8.03
CA ILE A 181 3.64 10.91 -8.40
C ILE A 181 5.01 10.22 -8.39
N SER A 182 6.02 10.84 -8.99
CA SER A 182 7.38 10.30 -8.99
C SER A 182 7.97 10.23 -7.58
N ALA A 183 7.77 11.27 -6.76
CA ALA A 183 8.22 11.28 -5.37
C ALA A 183 7.50 10.21 -4.52
N THR A 184 6.23 9.94 -4.80
CA THR A 184 5.44 8.88 -4.15
C THR A 184 6.00 7.50 -4.45
N GLN A 185 6.36 7.24 -5.71
CA GLN A 185 7.03 5.98 -6.07
C GLN A 185 8.33 5.80 -5.29
N THR A 186 9.15 6.86 -5.20
CA THR A 186 10.40 6.84 -4.42
C THR A 186 10.13 6.60 -2.94
N ALA A 187 9.20 7.33 -2.33
CA ALA A 187 8.81 7.17 -0.92
C ALA A 187 8.35 5.73 -0.64
N TYR A 188 7.53 5.16 -1.53
CA TYR A 188 7.10 3.76 -1.43
C TYR A 188 8.28 2.78 -1.42
N HIS A 189 9.25 2.93 -2.32
CA HIS A 189 10.44 2.08 -2.32
C HIS A 189 11.28 2.25 -1.06
N MET A 190 11.39 3.47 -0.51
CA MET A 190 12.13 3.69 0.73
C MET A 190 11.45 3.01 1.92
N ALA A 191 10.13 3.07 2.01
CA ALA A 191 9.37 2.48 3.12
C ALA A 191 9.17 0.96 3.00
N ASN A 192 8.95 0.45 1.78
CA ASN A 192 8.52 -0.92 1.53
C ASN A 192 9.53 -1.78 0.76
N GLY A 193 10.51 -1.17 0.10
CA GLY A 193 11.38 -1.84 -0.87
C GLY A 193 12.15 -3.03 -0.30
N GLN A 194 12.67 -2.94 0.93
CA GLN A 194 13.37 -4.07 1.55
C GLN A 194 12.43 -5.25 1.85
N ARG A 195 11.21 -4.96 2.33
CA ARG A 195 10.18 -5.98 2.59
C ARG A 195 9.76 -6.64 1.28
N ASP A 196 9.48 -5.86 0.26
CA ASP A 196 9.01 -6.34 -1.03
C ASP A 196 10.10 -7.12 -1.79
N LEU A 197 11.35 -6.67 -1.71
CA LEU A 197 12.50 -7.40 -2.27
C LEU A 197 12.68 -8.76 -1.59
N ARG A 198 12.47 -8.84 -0.27
CA ARG A 198 12.50 -10.11 0.46
C ARG A 198 11.39 -11.04 -0.03
N LEU A 199 10.17 -10.54 -0.24
CA LEU A 199 9.07 -11.34 -0.81
C LEU A 199 9.41 -11.85 -2.22
N LEU A 200 10.03 -11.03 -3.07
CA LEU A 200 10.50 -11.48 -4.37
C LEU A 200 11.60 -12.56 -4.28
N SER A 201 12.39 -12.60 -3.22
CA SER A 201 13.45 -13.60 -3.06
C SER A 201 12.95 -14.99 -2.65
N THR A 202 11.69 -15.14 -2.25
CA THR A 202 11.14 -16.43 -1.79
C THR A 202 10.64 -17.33 -2.91
N PHE A 203 10.70 -16.92 -4.18
CA PHE A 203 10.28 -17.76 -5.29
C PHE A 203 11.27 -18.92 -5.51
N SER A 204 10.78 -20.15 -5.39
CA SER A 204 11.55 -21.40 -5.30
C SER A 204 12.44 -21.72 -6.51
N SER A 205 12.19 -21.11 -7.66
CA SER A 205 12.96 -21.32 -8.90
C SER A 205 13.92 -20.19 -9.24
N GLY A 206 14.04 -19.15 -8.40
CA GLY A 206 14.77 -17.92 -8.73
C GLY A 206 14.09 -17.06 -9.80
N GLU A 207 12.96 -17.52 -10.35
CA GLU A 207 12.17 -16.80 -11.34
C GLU A 207 10.89 -16.26 -10.68
N ALA A 208 10.94 -15.01 -10.26
CA ALA A 208 9.73 -14.30 -9.86
C ALA A 208 8.79 -14.14 -11.07
N PRO A 209 7.46 -14.27 -10.91
CA PRO A 209 6.52 -13.97 -11.98
C PRO A 209 6.77 -12.57 -12.54
N ALA A 210 6.76 -12.42 -13.87
CA ALA A 210 7.03 -11.12 -14.51
C ALA A 210 6.12 -10.00 -13.97
N ALA A 211 4.87 -10.33 -13.60
CA ALA A 211 3.95 -9.40 -12.98
C ALA A 211 4.40 -8.93 -11.58
N ALA A 212 4.98 -9.82 -10.77
CA ALA A 212 5.52 -9.51 -9.45
C ALA A 212 6.74 -8.57 -9.56
N VAL A 213 7.67 -8.89 -10.48
CA VAL A 213 8.83 -8.03 -10.77
C VAL A 213 8.36 -6.66 -11.25
N LYS A 214 7.38 -6.61 -12.15
CA LYS A 214 6.83 -5.34 -12.66
C LYS A 214 6.16 -4.52 -11.56
N ALA A 215 5.38 -5.15 -10.68
CA ALA A 215 4.75 -4.50 -9.55
C ALA A 215 5.78 -3.94 -8.55
N PHE A 216 6.85 -4.69 -8.30
CA PHE A 216 7.96 -4.21 -7.48
C PHE A 216 8.68 -3.03 -8.12
N LEU A 217 9.04 -3.09 -9.40
CA LEU A 217 9.79 -2.02 -10.08
C LEU A 217 8.94 -0.75 -10.29
N ASN A 218 7.63 -0.89 -10.43
CA ASN A 218 6.69 0.21 -10.64
C ASN A 218 5.50 0.08 -9.69
N PRO A 219 5.69 0.36 -8.38
CA PRO A 219 4.67 0.12 -7.38
C PRO A 219 3.55 1.16 -7.39
N VAL A 220 3.82 2.35 -7.92
CA VAL A 220 2.84 3.44 -7.97
C VAL A 220 2.96 4.14 -9.32
N GLY A 221 1.83 4.29 -9.99
CA GLY A 221 1.68 5.13 -11.18
C GLY A 221 0.31 5.82 -11.14
N ALA A 222 0.04 6.65 -12.14
CA ALA A 222 -1.22 7.40 -12.20
C ALA A 222 -1.89 7.39 -13.57
N THR A 223 -3.21 7.45 -13.57
CA THR A 223 -4.02 7.66 -14.78
C THR A 223 -4.44 9.14 -14.89
N PRO A 224 -4.15 9.81 -16.03
CA PRO A 224 -4.62 11.17 -16.27
C PRO A 224 -6.12 11.21 -16.61
N ILE A 225 -6.83 12.19 -16.05
CA ILE A 225 -8.22 12.52 -16.37
C ILE A 225 -8.27 14.00 -16.78
N LYS A 226 -8.30 14.21 -18.09
CA LYS A 226 -8.37 15.55 -18.66
C LYS A 226 -9.82 15.99 -18.81
N ILE A 227 -10.22 17.07 -18.13
CA ILE A 227 -11.51 17.70 -18.35
C ILE A 227 -11.49 18.40 -19.72
N ARG A 228 -12.44 18.01 -20.58
CA ARG A 228 -12.73 18.62 -21.88
C ARG A 228 -14.02 19.44 -21.80
N PRO A 229 -14.32 20.32 -22.77
CA PRO A 229 -15.60 21.03 -22.77
C PRO A 229 -16.74 20.00 -22.76
N ALA A 230 -17.83 20.30 -22.07
CA ALA A 230 -19.07 19.53 -22.26
C ALA A 230 -19.44 19.63 -23.75
N ALA A 231 -19.66 18.48 -24.40
CA ALA A 231 -20.14 18.42 -25.77
C ALA A 231 -21.60 18.85 -25.87
#